data_AF-A0A369J153-F1
#
_entry.id   AF-A0A369J153-F1
#
_cell.length_a   1.000
_cell.length_b   1.000
_cell.length_c   1.000
_cell.angle_alpha   90.00
_cell.angle_beta   90.00
_cell.angle_gamma   90.00
#
_symmetry.space_group_name_H-M   'P 1'
#
loop_
_entity.id
_entity.type
_entity.pdbx_description
1 polymer ?
#
loop_
_entity_poly.entity_id
_entity_poly.type
_entity_poly.pdbx_seq_one_letter_code
_entity_poly.pdbx_strand_id
1 'polypeptide(L)'
;AVPASQRGSWTSFLKSIASFSGDLSSLTAPPFILSPVFLTEFPAYWCEHPDIFAAIADAKDDESRALAVLRWFISTLKGQYTSRNESMGSEKKYPSTPSSASTTTLLVEQVSHHPPITAYVIENKTKGLRLIGHNAQKTSFSAGSIIVKQIGHAILTVSLPNNTKVEYLITLPRLRIDGLWYGSPYIELTDTSYIVGGGYVSTIEFKGKEEARPAWPTGLNRHESAEADGNLADVV
;
A
#
# COMPACT_ATOMS: atom_id res chain seq x y z
N ALA A 1 -21.02 2.57 0.00
CA ALA A 1 -22.30 1.90 -0.34
C ALA A 1 -22.67 2.19 -1.80
N VAL A 2 -23.09 1.18 -2.56
CA VAL A 2 -23.47 1.32 -3.99
C VAL A 2 -24.58 2.37 -4.14
N PRO A 3 -24.39 3.42 -4.97
CA PRO A 3 -25.41 4.41 -5.23
C PRO A 3 -26.70 3.77 -5.75
N ALA A 4 -27.87 4.27 -5.31
CA ALA A 4 -29.17 3.66 -5.67
C ALA A 4 -29.37 3.52 -7.19
N SER A 5 -28.92 4.51 -7.96
CA SER A 5 -28.97 4.52 -9.43
C SER A 5 -28.03 3.51 -10.11
N GLN A 6 -27.06 2.95 -9.38
CA GLN A 6 -26.05 2.03 -9.91
C GLN A 6 -26.22 0.57 -9.41
N ARG A 7 -27.30 0.25 -8.69
CA ARG A 7 -27.56 -1.12 -8.20
C ARG A 7 -27.81 -2.13 -9.32
N GLY A 8 -28.41 -1.71 -10.43
CA GLY A 8 -28.65 -2.57 -11.60
C GLY A 8 -27.37 -2.91 -12.38
N SER A 9 -26.47 -1.92 -12.55
CA SER A 9 -25.15 -2.18 -13.13
C SER A 9 -24.28 -3.03 -12.20
N TRP A 10 -24.40 -2.83 -10.88
CA TRP A 10 -23.68 -3.64 -9.88
C TRP A 10 -24.07 -5.12 -9.91
N THR A 11 -25.37 -5.43 -9.93
CA THR A 11 -25.83 -6.83 -10.02
C THR A 11 -25.43 -7.49 -11.34
N SER A 12 -25.41 -6.73 -12.44
CA SER A 12 -24.93 -7.22 -13.73
C SER A 12 -23.42 -7.51 -13.72
N PHE A 13 -22.63 -6.65 -13.07
CA PHE A 13 -21.20 -6.84 -12.88
C PHE A 13 -20.89 -8.05 -11.98
N LEU A 14 -21.59 -8.22 -10.86
CA LEU A 14 -21.41 -9.39 -9.99
C LEU A 14 -21.75 -10.70 -10.71
N LYS A 15 -22.78 -10.70 -11.57
CA LYS A 15 -23.13 -11.86 -12.41
C LYS A 15 -22.05 -12.16 -13.44
N SER A 16 -21.51 -11.15 -14.13
CA SER A 16 -20.45 -11.37 -15.12
C SER A 16 -19.20 -11.93 -14.47
N ILE A 17 -18.85 -11.44 -13.29
CA ILE A 17 -17.74 -11.97 -12.49
C ILE A 17 -17.98 -13.43 -12.07
N ALA A 18 -19.17 -13.79 -11.59
CA ALA A 18 -19.47 -15.16 -11.15
C ALA A 18 -19.32 -16.20 -12.27
N SER A 19 -19.50 -15.78 -13.53
CA SER A 19 -19.31 -16.61 -14.72
C SER A 19 -17.91 -16.53 -15.35
N PHE A 20 -16.99 -15.74 -14.80
CA PHE A 20 -15.73 -15.39 -15.45
C PHE A 20 -14.52 -16.06 -14.76
N SER A 21 -13.68 -16.73 -15.54
CA SER A 21 -12.48 -17.43 -15.07
C SER A 21 -11.16 -16.85 -15.63
N GLY A 22 -11.18 -15.63 -16.19
CA GLY A 22 -10.07 -15.02 -16.92
C GLY A 22 -9.45 -13.78 -16.24
N ASP A 23 -8.77 -12.95 -17.03
CA ASP A 23 -8.22 -11.66 -16.60
C ASP A 23 -9.32 -10.57 -16.54
N LEU A 24 -9.44 -9.93 -15.38
CA LEU A 24 -10.44 -8.90 -15.07
C LEU A 24 -10.37 -7.68 -16.00
N SER A 25 -9.24 -7.48 -16.72
CA SER A 25 -9.10 -6.44 -17.74
C SER A 25 -10.16 -6.50 -18.85
N SER A 26 -10.77 -7.66 -19.08
CA SER A 26 -11.85 -7.85 -20.05
C SER A 26 -13.26 -7.62 -19.50
N LEU A 27 -13.42 -7.46 -18.17
CA LEU A 27 -14.68 -7.16 -17.53
C LEU A 27 -14.83 -5.64 -17.33
N THR A 28 -15.94 -5.08 -17.81
CA THR A 28 -16.24 -3.66 -17.56
C THR A 28 -16.71 -3.47 -16.12
N ALA A 29 -15.79 -2.99 -15.28
CA ALA A 29 -16.09 -2.55 -13.92
C ALA A 29 -16.99 -1.29 -13.94
N PRO A 30 -18.03 -1.21 -13.09
CA PRO A 30 -18.85 -0.02 -12.96
C PRO A 30 -18.00 1.21 -12.58
N PRO A 31 -18.25 2.41 -13.15
CA PRO A 31 -17.41 3.57 -12.94
C PRO A 31 -17.22 3.98 -11.48
N PHE A 32 -18.21 3.70 -10.61
CA PHE A 32 -18.13 4.04 -9.18
C PHE A 32 -17.11 3.20 -8.39
N ILE A 33 -16.63 2.08 -8.93
CA ILE A 33 -15.53 1.30 -8.34
C ILE A 33 -14.18 1.60 -9.02
N LEU A 34 -14.18 2.38 -10.10
CA LEU A 34 -12.96 2.81 -10.76
C LEU A 34 -12.33 3.97 -9.99
N SER A 35 -11.02 3.87 -9.81
CA SER A 35 -10.22 4.97 -9.26
C SER A 35 -10.11 6.09 -10.30
N PRO A 36 -10.36 7.36 -9.94
CA PRO A 36 -10.12 8.50 -10.83
C PRO A 36 -8.63 8.89 -10.90
N VAL A 37 -7.77 8.21 -10.13
CA VAL A 37 -6.33 8.44 -10.00
C VAL A 37 -5.56 7.48 -10.91
N PHE A 38 -4.59 8.00 -11.67
CA PHE A 38 -3.75 7.19 -12.55
C PHE A 38 -2.76 6.32 -11.76
N LEU A 39 -2.39 5.15 -12.31
CA LEU A 39 -1.38 4.27 -11.69
C LEU A 39 -0.03 4.96 -11.49
N THR A 40 0.29 5.94 -12.31
CA THR A 40 1.48 6.79 -12.21
C THR A 40 1.47 7.75 -11.02
N GLU A 41 0.36 7.93 -10.33
CA GLU A 41 0.29 8.74 -9.11
C GLU A 41 0.64 7.92 -7.86
N PHE A 42 0.54 6.58 -7.92
CA PHE A 42 0.76 5.71 -6.77
C PHE A 42 2.18 5.78 -6.19
N PRO A 43 3.26 5.96 -6.99
CA PRO A 43 4.59 6.14 -6.41
C PRO A 43 4.72 7.32 -5.46
N ALA A 44 3.82 8.32 -5.52
CA ALA A 44 3.81 9.44 -4.58
C ALA A 44 3.53 9.01 -3.13
N TYR A 45 2.85 7.88 -2.90
CA TYR A 45 2.58 7.38 -1.55
C TYR A 45 3.85 6.99 -0.78
N TRP A 46 4.94 6.64 -1.48
CA TRP A 46 6.24 6.40 -0.86
C TRP A 46 6.87 7.67 -0.26
N CYS A 47 6.38 8.85 -0.67
CA CYS A 47 6.90 10.16 -0.30
C CYS A 47 6.02 10.91 0.69
N GLU A 48 4.95 10.33 1.24
CA GLU A 48 4.04 11.04 2.16
C GLU A 48 4.70 11.47 3.47
N HIS A 49 5.76 10.78 3.86
CA HIS A 49 6.53 11.05 5.08
C HIS A 49 8.01 11.30 4.74
N PRO A 50 8.35 12.44 4.11
CA PRO A 50 9.70 12.72 3.62
C PRO A 50 10.72 12.88 4.76
N ASP A 51 10.27 13.29 5.95
CA ASP A 51 11.04 13.35 7.19
C ASP A 51 11.41 11.96 7.71
N ILE A 52 10.46 11.03 7.75
CA ILE A 52 10.71 9.63 8.15
C ILE A 52 11.63 8.95 7.13
N PHE A 53 11.45 9.22 5.83
CA PHE A 53 12.35 8.74 4.79
C PHE A 53 13.78 9.26 4.99
N ALA A 54 13.94 10.57 5.20
CA ALA A 54 15.24 11.20 5.42
C ALA A 54 15.98 10.66 6.66
N ALA A 55 15.23 10.32 7.72
CA ALA A 55 15.79 9.80 8.97
C ALA A 55 16.51 8.45 8.81
N ILE A 56 16.25 7.69 7.74
CA ILE A 56 16.98 6.43 7.44
C ILE A 56 18.49 6.67 7.34
N ALA A 57 18.89 7.81 6.77
CA ALA A 57 20.30 8.16 6.60
C ALA A 57 20.99 8.58 7.92
N ASP A 58 20.21 8.93 8.95
CA ASP A 58 20.72 9.40 10.24
C ASP A 58 20.97 8.25 11.23
N ALA A 59 20.60 7.02 10.88
CA ALA A 59 20.82 5.83 11.68
C ALA A 59 22.32 5.47 11.79
N LYS A 60 22.80 5.27 13.02
CA LYS A 60 24.23 5.12 13.34
C LYS A 60 24.81 3.75 12.98
N ASP A 61 24.00 2.72 13.09
CA ASP A 61 24.38 1.32 12.90
C ASP A 61 23.37 0.60 11.99
N ASP A 62 23.71 -0.63 11.58
CA ASP A 62 22.94 -1.39 10.60
C ASP A 62 21.57 -1.82 11.13
N GLU A 63 21.47 -2.14 12.43
CA GLU A 63 20.21 -2.55 13.07
C GLU A 63 19.23 -1.38 13.15
N SER A 64 19.68 -0.25 13.69
CA SER A 64 18.91 1.00 13.78
C SER A 64 18.43 1.45 12.40
N ARG A 65 19.25 1.25 11.36
CA ARG A 65 18.89 1.61 10.00
C ARG A 65 17.85 0.65 9.42
N ALA A 66 17.97 -0.65 9.64
CA ALA A 66 16.94 -1.61 9.23
C ALA A 66 15.58 -1.29 9.88
N LEU A 67 15.58 -0.92 11.18
CA LEU A 67 14.38 -0.45 11.87
C LEU A 67 13.82 0.85 11.30
N ALA A 68 14.68 1.80 10.92
CA ALA A 68 14.25 3.04 10.27
C ALA A 68 13.60 2.78 8.90
N VAL A 69 14.17 1.87 8.10
CA VAL A 69 13.58 1.45 6.82
C VAL A 69 12.22 0.79 7.04
N LEU A 70 12.09 -0.10 8.03
CA LEU A 70 10.81 -0.71 8.38
C LEU A 70 9.78 0.33 8.82
N ARG A 71 10.15 1.26 9.71
CA ARG A 71 9.27 2.34 10.19
C ARG A 71 8.77 3.20 9.03
N TRP A 72 9.67 3.59 8.12
CA TRP A 72 9.30 4.31 6.90
C TRP A 72 8.35 3.49 6.02
N PHE A 73 8.65 2.21 5.75
CA PHE A 73 7.77 1.37 4.94
C PHE A 73 6.36 1.24 5.52
N ILE A 74 6.23 1.04 6.84
CA ILE A 74 4.92 0.96 7.49
C ILE A 74 4.15 2.28 7.39
N SER A 75 4.83 3.43 7.47
CA SER A 75 4.17 4.73 7.36
C SER A 75 3.56 4.99 5.97
N THR A 76 4.09 4.38 4.91
CA THR A 76 3.50 4.53 3.55
C THR A 76 2.20 3.75 3.37
N LEU A 77 1.94 2.71 4.16
CA LEU A 77 0.83 1.77 3.93
C LEU A 77 -0.55 2.45 4.04
N LYS A 78 -0.71 3.41 4.96
CA LYS A 78 -1.99 4.08 5.20
C LYS A 78 -2.44 4.85 3.95
N GLY A 79 -1.61 5.77 3.45
CA GLY A 79 -1.95 6.53 2.25
C GLY A 79 -2.13 5.64 1.03
N GLN A 80 -1.24 4.66 0.87
CA GLN A 80 -1.20 3.79 -0.29
C GLN A 80 -2.41 2.85 -0.40
N TYR A 81 -2.95 2.38 0.73
CA TYR A 81 -3.92 1.27 0.73
C TYR A 81 -5.18 1.50 1.56
N THR A 82 -5.20 2.42 2.52
CA THR A 82 -6.35 2.60 3.43
C THR A 82 -7.12 3.90 3.23
N SER A 83 -6.52 4.92 2.60
CA SER A 83 -7.15 6.23 2.32
C SER A 83 -8.48 6.13 1.54
N ARG A 84 -8.68 5.01 0.82
CA ARG A 84 -9.89 4.71 0.04
C ARG A 84 -11.10 4.30 0.89
N ASN A 85 -10.91 3.94 2.16
CA ASN A 85 -11.98 3.39 3.00
C ASN A 85 -12.77 4.47 3.76
N GLU A 86 -12.20 5.67 3.93
CA GLU A 86 -12.77 6.71 4.82
C GLU A 86 -13.68 7.71 4.09
N SER A 87 -13.58 7.83 2.76
CA SER A 87 -14.60 8.50 1.97
C SER A 87 -14.65 7.96 0.54
N MET A 88 -15.85 7.74 -0.02
CA MET A 88 -16.00 7.54 -1.47
C MET A 88 -15.67 8.82 -2.28
N GLY A 89 -15.14 9.85 -1.62
CA GLY A 89 -14.56 11.02 -2.25
C GLY A 89 -13.13 10.71 -2.63
N SER A 90 -12.83 10.84 -3.91
CA SER A 90 -11.48 10.89 -4.42
C SER A 90 -10.66 11.91 -3.62
N GLU A 91 -9.89 11.46 -2.63
CA GLU A 91 -8.86 12.28 -2.03
C GLU A 91 -7.78 12.43 -3.11
N LYS A 92 -7.95 13.45 -3.97
CA LYS A 92 -6.93 13.85 -4.94
C LYS A 92 -5.77 14.44 -4.15
N LYS A 93 -4.94 13.58 -3.61
CA LYS A 93 -3.60 13.96 -3.17
C LYS A 93 -2.74 14.02 -4.41
N TYR A 94 -2.73 15.19 -5.03
CA TYR A 94 -1.67 15.53 -5.96
C TYR A 94 -0.34 15.29 -5.24
N PRO A 95 0.68 14.69 -5.88
CA PRO A 95 2.03 14.71 -5.32
C PRO A 95 2.30 16.15 -4.95
N SER A 96 2.53 16.40 -3.66
CA SER A 96 2.81 17.75 -3.17
C SER A 96 3.79 18.36 -4.14
N THR A 97 3.39 19.45 -4.81
CA THR A 97 4.34 20.29 -5.56
C THR A 97 5.56 20.40 -4.67
N PRO A 98 6.78 20.06 -5.14
CA PRO A 98 7.94 20.02 -4.28
C PRO A 98 7.96 21.35 -3.53
N SER A 99 7.62 21.29 -2.24
CA SER A 99 7.74 22.47 -1.42
C SER A 99 9.21 22.81 -1.56
N SER A 100 9.53 24.08 -1.73
CA SER A 100 10.92 24.55 -1.81
C SER A 100 11.78 24.14 -0.59
N ALA A 101 11.17 23.47 0.40
CA ALA A 101 11.79 22.88 1.58
C ALA A 101 12.02 21.34 1.51
N SER A 102 11.38 20.59 0.60
CA SER A 102 11.60 19.13 0.50
C SER A 102 12.78 18.82 -0.42
N THR A 103 13.87 18.27 0.14
CA THR A 103 15.04 17.81 -0.62
C THR A 103 14.82 16.47 -1.34
N THR A 104 13.62 15.88 -1.21
CA THR A 104 13.24 14.61 -1.82
C THR A 104 12.50 14.84 -3.14
N THR A 105 12.99 14.27 -4.23
CA THR A 105 12.39 14.34 -5.58
C THR A 105 11.79 13.00 -5.99
N LEU A 106 10.71 13.03 -6.76
CA LEU A 106 10.05 11.85 -7.35
C LEU A 106 10.02 12.00 -8.87
N LEU A 107 10.50 10.98 -9.58
CA LEU A 107 10.33 10.78 -11.02
C LEU A 107 9.48 9.53 -11.24
N VAL A 108 8.47 9.62 -12.09
CA VAL A 108 7.60 8.49 -12.45
C VAL A 108 7.45 8.41 -13.96
N GLU A 109 7.50 7.21 -14.50
CA GLU A 109 7.26 6.93 -15.90
C GLU A 109 6.40 5.67 -16.06
N GLN A 110 5.44 5.70 -16.97
CA GLN A 110 4.79 4.49 -17.44
C GLN A 110 5.65 3.86 -18.54
N VAL A 111 6.34 2.77 -18.21
CA VAL A 111 7.33 2.14 -19.09
C VAL A 111 6.76 1.00 -19.94
N SER A 112 5.52 0.59 -19.70
CA SER A 112 4.81 -0.39 -20.53
C SER A 112 3.31 -0.16 -20.50
N HIS A 113 2.65 -0.47 -21.62
CA HIS A 113 1.19 -0.41 -21.79
C HIS A 113 0.53 -1.80 -21.72
N HIS A 114 1.21 -2.86 -22.18
CA HIS A 114 0.69 -4.22 -22.19
C HIS A 114 1.76 -5.23 -21.73
N PRO A 115 1.78 -5.61 -20.43
CA PRO A 115 0.91 -5.12 -19.35
C PRO A 115 1.29 -3.69 -18.90
N PRO A 116 0.40 -2.95 -18.21
CA PRO A 116 0.74 -1.67 -17.61
C PRO A 116 1.84 -1.83 -16.55
N ILE A 117 2.95 -1.12 -16.73
CA ILE A 117 4.05 -1.08 -15.76
C ILE A 117 4.42 0.38 -15.51
N THR A 118 4.51 0.75 -14.24
CA THR A 118 4.99 2.06 -13.79
C THR A 118 6.36 1.85 -13.14
N ALA A 119 7.36 2.63 -13.56
CA ALA A 119 8.67 2.71 -12.93
C ALA A 119 8.81 4.07 -12.24
N TYR A 120 9.60 4.11 -11.17
CA TYR A 120 9.82 5.34 -10.41
C TYR A 120 11.21 5.39 -9.78
N VAL A 121 11.65 6.62 -9.54
CA VAL A 121 12.87 6.94 -8.81
C VAL A 121 12.54 8.02 -7.78
N ILE A 122 12.85 7.77 -6.51
CA ILE A 122 12.76 8.74 -5.42
C ILE A 122 14.16 8.98 -4.89
N GLU A 123 14.56 10.25 -4.80
CA GLU A 123 15.91 10.63 -4.40
C GLU A 123 15.89 11.73 -3.36
N ASN A 124 16.66 11.55 -2.29
CA ASN A 124 17.08 12.63 -1.41
C ASN A 124 18.61 12.75 -1.50
N LYS A 125 19.08 13.62 -2.40
CA LYS A 125 20.51 13.75 -2.70
C LYS A 125 21.30 14.26 -1.49
N THR A 126 20.71 15.15 -0.69
CA THR A 126 21.35 15.70 0.51
C THR A 126 21.58 14.65 1.60
N LYS A 127 20.73 13.62 1.66
CA LYS A 127 20.81 12.51 2.63
C LYS A 127 21.39 11.23 2.02
N GLY A 128 21.77 11.24 0.74
CA GLY A 128 22.34 10.06 0.07
C GLY A 128 21.36 8.89 -0.09
N LEU A 129 20.04 9.17 -0.15
CA LEU A 129 18.99 8.16 -0.29
C LEU A 129 18.48 8.08 -1.72
N ARG A 130 18.32 6.87 -2.23
CA ARG A 130 17.76 6.60 -3.56
C ARG A 130 16.90 5.35 -3.55
N LEU A 131 15.62 5.48 -3.84
CA LEU A 131 14.70 4.37 -4.03
C LEU A 131 14.38 4.24 -5.52
N ILE A 132 14.60 3.06 -6.08
CA ILE A 132 14.19 2.73 -7.45
C ILE A 132 13.20 1.59 -7.36
N GLY A 133 12.09 1.69 -8.06
CA GLY A 133 11.13 0.60 -8.10
C GLY A 133 10.32 0.58 -9.37
N HIS A 134 9.59 -0.52 -9.51
CA HIS A 134 8.56 -0.63 -10.52
C HIS A 134 7.41 -1.46 -9.97
N ASN A 135 6.21 -1.16 -10.46
CA ASN A 135 5.02 -1.88 -10.09
C ASN A 135 4.14 -2.13 -11.32
N ALA A 136 3.60 -3.34 -11.35
CA ALA A 136 2.53 -3.77 -12.23
C ALA A 136 1.50 -4.51 -11.38
N GLN A 137 0.30 -4.71 -11.91
CA GLN A 137 -0.77 -5.36 -11.19
C GLN A 137 -1.37 -6.48 -12.03
N LYS A 138 -1.56 -7.63 -11.40
CA LYS A 138 -2.38 -8.70 -11.93
C LYS A 138 -3.57 -8.90 -11.02
N THR A 139 -4.76 -8.84 -11.58
CA THR A 139 -6.00 -8.98 -10.82
C THR A 139 -6.69 -10.29 -11.17
N SER A 140 -7.30 -10.93 -10.19
CA SER A 140 -8.14 -12.12 -10.38
C SER A 140 -9.32 -12.09 -9.43
N PHE A 141 -10.42 -12.72 -9.78
CA PHE A 141 -11.54 -12.88 -8.86
C PHE A 141 -11.50 -14.23 -8.16
N SER A 142 -11.79 -14.25 -6.86
CA SER A 142 -11.89 -15.47 -6.06
C SER A 142 -12.96 -15.31 -4.99
N ALA A 143 -13.94 -16.21 -4.97
CA ALA A 143 -14.91 -16.38 -3.88
C ALA A 143 -15.62 -15.09 -3.38
N GLY A 144 -15.89 -14.11 -4.25
CA GLY A 144 -16.52 -12.85 -3.84
C GLY A 144 -15.57 -11.68 -3.63
N SER A 145 -14.28 -11.89 -3.87
CA SER A 145 -13.21 -10.93 -3.65
C SER A 145 -12.41 -10.70 -4.93
N ILE A 146 -11.92 -9.48 -5.12
CA ILE A 146 -10.88 -9.21 -6.13
C ILE A 146 -9.52 -9.35 -5.44
N ILE A 147 -8.67 -10.22 -5.97
CA ILE A 147 -7.29 -10.38 -5.56
C ILE A 147 -6.43 -9.50 -6.45
N VAL A 148 -5.62 -8.64 -5.86
CA VAL A 148 -4.66 -7.78 -6.57
C VAL A 148 -3.26 -8.21 -6.18
N LYS A 149 -2.60 -8.94 -7.10
CA LYS A 149 -1.17 -9.25 -6.97
C LYS A 149 -0.36 -8.09 -7.52
N GLN A 150 0.37 -7.41 -6.65
CA GLN A 150 1.42 -6.49 -7.06
C GLN A 150 2.59 -7.30 -7.64
N ILE A 151 3.11 -6.85 -8.78
CA ILE A 151 4.28 -7.42 -9.45
C ILE A 151 5.36 -6.34 -9.49
N GLY A 152 6.55 -6.69 -9.04
CA GLY A 152 7.67 -5.76 -8.92
C GLY A 152 8.16 -5.65 -7.48
N HIS A 153 9.11 -4.75 -7.29
CA HIS A 153 9.79 -4.49 -6.03
C HIS A 153 10.42 -3.10 -6.06
N ALA A 154 10.91 -2.66 -4.91
CA ALA A 154 11.75 -1.48 -4.80
C ALA A 154 13.11 -1.84 -4.21
N ILE A 155 14.14 -1.10 -4.61
CA ILE A 155 15.49 -1.17 -4.05
C ILE A 155 15.79 0.21 -3.46
N LEU A 156 15.98 0.25 -2.15
CA LEU A 156 16.45 1.44 -1.44
C LEU A 156 17.97 1.34 -1.27
N THR A 157 18.69 2.26 -1.89
CA THR A 157 20.13 2.46 -1.68
C THR A 157 20.33 3.59 -0.67
N VAL A 158 21.11 3.33 0.38
CA VAL A 158 21.57 4.31 1.38
C VAL A 158 23.08 4.50 1.20
N SER A 159 23.50 5.72 0.89
CA SER A 159 24.92 6.09 0.82
C SER A 159 25.40 6.52 2.21
N LEU A 160 26.41 5.83 2.74
CA LEU A 160 26.93 6.05 4.08
C LEU A 160 28.08 7.09 4.08
N PRO A 161 28.37 7.73 5.22
CA PRO A 161 29.45 8.74 5.32
C PRO A 161 30.84 8.22 4.95
N ASN A 162 31.07 6.91 5.04
CA ASN A 162 32.32 6.25 4.68
C ASN A 162 32.42 5.90 3.16
N ASN A 163 31.56 6.49 2.32
CA ASN A 163 31.44 6.21 0.88
C ASN A 163 31.05 4.77 0.53
N THR A 164 30.58 3.97 1.49
CA THR A 164 29.96 2.67 1.21
C THR A 164 28.45 2.81 1.00
N LYS A 165 27.82 1.76 0.47
CA LYS A 165 26.38 1.72 0.22
C LYS A 165 25.77 0.50 0.86
N VAL A 166 24.55 0.66 1.35
CA VAL A 166 23.70 -0.44 1.81
C VAL A 166 22.43 -0.44 0.96
N GLU A 167 22.01 -1.62 0.53
CA GLU A 167 20.80 -1.80 -0.26
C GLU A 167 19.76 -2.61 0.50
N TYR A 168 18.49 -2.22 0.34
CA TYR A 168 17.33 -2.93 0.86
C TYR A 168 16.38 -3.27 -0.28
N LEU A 169 16.13 -4.56 -0.50
CA LEU A 169 15.07 -5.07 -1.36
C LEU A 169 13.75 -5.04 -0.59
N ILE A 170 12.73 -4.41 -1.17
CA ILE A 170 11.41 -4.24 -0.57
C ILE A 170 10.35 -4.84 -1.49
N THR A 171 9.57 -5.79 -0.98
CA THR A 171 8.47 -6.40 -1.74
C THR A 171 7.14 -5.70 -1.46
N LEU A 172 6.30 -5.65 -2.49
CA LEU A 172 4.98 -5.02 -2.42
C LEU A 172 3.94 -5.99 -1.83
N PRO A 173 3.02 -5.52 -0.97
CA PRO A 173 2.01 -6.38 -0.37
C PRO A 173 0.97 -6.85 -1.42
N ARG A 174 0.33 -7.98 -1.14
CA ARG A 174 -0.86 -8.40 -1.88
C ARG A 174 -2.08 -7.72 -1.28
N LEU A 175 -3.05 -7.38 -2.13
CA LEU A 175 -4.33 -6.85 -1.68
C LEU A 175 -5.47 -7.80 -2.01
N ARG A 176 -6.47 -7.77 -1.14
CA ARG A 176 -7.79 -8.34 -1.35
C ARG A 176 -8.82 -7.23 -1.25
N ILE A 177 -9.77 -7.20 -2.17
CA ILE A 177 -10.91 -6.28 -2.14
C ILE A 177 -12.16 -7.12 -1.85
N ASP A 178 -12.68 -6.95 -0.65
CA ASP A 178 -13.86 -7.67 -0.13
C ASP A 178 -15.09 -6.76 -0.10
N GLY A 179 -16.23 -7.29 0.36
CA GLY A 179 -17.46 -6.50 0.51
C GLY A 179 -18.21 -6.23 -0.79
N LEU A 180 -17.83 -6.89 -1.89
CA LEU A 180 -18.43 -6.69 -3.21
C LEU A 180 -19.92 -7.07 -3.23
N TRP A 181 -20.29 -8.23 -2.71
CA TRP A 181 -21.69 -8.68 -2.65
C TRP A 181 -22.60 -7.74 -1.84
N TYR A 182 -22.04 -7.13 -0.79
CA TYR A 182 -22.76 -6.22 0.11
C TYR A 182 -22.75 -4.77 -0.40
N GLY A 183 -22.11 -4.50 -1.54
CA GLY A 183 -22.05 -3.17 -2.13
C GLY A 183 -21.26 -2.16 -1.29
N SER A 184 -20.32 -2.63 -0.48
CA SER A 184 -19.44 -1.80 0.33
C SER A 184 -18.01 -2.33 0.21
N PRO A 185 -17.36 -2.14 -0.96
CA PRO A 185 -16.01 -2.65 -1.18
C PRO A 185 -15.01 -2.02 -0.20
N TYR A 186 -14.10 -2.82 0.35
CA TYR A 186 -13.00 -2.38 1.19
C TYR A 186 -11.72 -3.15 0.86
N ILE A 187 -10.57 -2.55 1.16
CA ILE A 187 -9.24 -3.12 0.88
C ILE A 187 -8.68 -3.77 2.15
N GLU A 188 -8.15 -4.98 2.00
CA GLU A 188 -7.31 -5.63 2.99
C GLU A 188 -5.92 -5.90 2.40
N LEU A 189 -4.88 -5.65 3.18
CA LEU A 189 -3.55 -6.17 2.90
C LEU A 189 -3.50 -7.63 3.34
N THR A 190 -2.84 -8.46 2.55
CA THR A 190 -2.75 -9.92 2.74
C THR A 190 -1.35 -10.41 2.41
N ASP A 191 -1.09 -11.67 2.74
CA ASP A 191 0.21 -12.33 2.58
C ASP A 191 1.33 -11.61 3.37
N THR A 192 2.57 -11.78 2.93
CA THR A 192 3.77 -11.31 3.62
C THR A 192 4.57 -10.39 2.71
N SER A 193 5.00 -9.24 3.23
CA SER A 193 6.05 -8.41 2.64
C SER A 193 7.39 -8.63 3.33
N TYR A 194 8.46 -8.42 2.58
CA TYR A 194 9.83 -8.55 3.05
C TYR A 194 10.60 -7.26 2.78
N ILE A 195 11.47 -6.91 3.74
CA ILE A 195 12.54 -5.93 3.57
C ILE A 195 13.84 -6.67 3.88
N VAL A 196 14.71 -6.82 2.89
CA VAL A 196 15.96 -7.60 3.00
C VAL A 196 17.13 -6.69 2.67
N GLY A 197 18.04 -6.47 3.62
CA GLY A 197 19.19 -5.59 3.43
C GLY A 197 19.95 -5.30 4.71
N GLY A 198 21.19 -4.82 4.59
CA GLY A 198 22.02 -4.45 5.74
C GLY A 198 22.30 -5.59 6.73
N GLY A 199 22.19 -6.85 6.31
CA GLY A 199 22.32 -8.02 7.19
C GLY A 199 21.04 -8.41 7.94
N TYR A 200 19.93 -7.72 7.71
CA TYR A 200 18.64 -7.95 8.39
C TYR A 200 17.53 -8.33 7.42
N VAL A 201 16.51 -9.02 7.95
CA VAL A 201 15.26 -9.34 7.27
C VAL A 201 14.09 -8.90 8.13
N SER A 202 13.30 -7.96 7.66
CA SER A 202 11.98 -7.67 8.24
C SER A 202 10.92 -8.47 7.50
N THR A 203 10.11 -9.22 8.25
CA THR A 203 8.97 -9.99 7.73
C THR A 203 7.69 -9.35 8.23
N ILE A 204 6.85 -8.85 7.32
CA ILE A 204 5.60 -8.16 7.64
C ILE A 204 4.44 -9.04 7.20
N GLU A 205 3.75 -9.66 8.15
CA GLU A 205 2.56 -10.48 7.91
C GLU A 205 1.29 -9.62 8.05
N PHE A 206 0.50 -9.53 6.98
CA PHE A 206 -0.75 -8.77 6.99
C PHE A 206 -1.94 -9.69 7.26
N LYS A 207 -2.77 -9.34 8.26
CA LYS A 207 -3.97 -10.09 8.63
C LYS A 207 -5.22 -9.25 8.41
N GLY A 208 -6.15 -9.79 7.63
CA GLY A 208 -7.45 -9.20 7.38
C GLY A 208 -8.41 -9.35 8.58
N LYS A 209 -9.55 -8.67 8.52
CA LYS A 209 -10.56 -8.60 9.59
C LYS A 209 -11.15 -9.96 9.97
N GLU A 210 -11.18 -10.91 9.04
CA GLU A 210 -11.66 -12.27 9.31
C GLU A 210 -10.63 -13.14 10.03
N GLU A 211 -9.34 -12.92 9.79
CA GLU A 211 -8.24 -13.68 10.39
C GLU A 211 -7.80 -13.08 11.75
N ALA A 212 -8.03 -11.78 11.95
CA ALA A 212 -7.73 -11.07 13.19
C ALA A 212 -8.75 -11.30 14.31
N ARG A 213 -9.84 -12.05 14.09
CA ARG A 213 -10.78 -12.44 15.17
C ARG A 213 -10.12 -13.50 16.05
N PRO A 214 -9.75 -13.23 17.30
CA PRO A 214 -9.39 -14.29 18.21
C PRO A 214 -10.65 -15.13 18.46
N ALA A 215 -10.52 -16.45 18.43
CA ALA A 215 -11.54 -17.33 19.01
C ALA A 215 -11.55 -17.11 20.53
N TRP A 216 -12.19 -16.03 20.99
CA TRP A 216 -12.40 -15.83 22.42
C TRP A 216 -13.47 -16.82 22.88
N PRO A 217 -13.21 -17.67 23.90
CA PRO A 217 -14.22 -18.54 24.45
C PRO A 217 -15.35 -17.67 24.99
N THR A 218 -16.56 -17.85 24.44
CA THR A 218 -17.77 -17.24 24.98
C THR A 218 -18.03 -17.77 26.38
N GLY A 219 -17.57 -17.02 27.39
CA GLY A 219 -17.96 -17.22 28.78
C GLY A 219 -16.87 -16.86 29.77
N LEU A 220 -16.76 -15.58 30.12
CA LEU A 220 -16.61 -15.17 31.52
C LEU A 220 -16.88 -13.66 31.68
N ASN A 221 -17.34 -13.31 32.88
CA ASN A 221 -18.07 -12.11 33.25
C ASN A 221 -17.31 -10.77 33.04
N ARG A 222 -18.11 -9.73 32.77
CA ARG A 222 -17.72 -8.32 32.81
C ARG A 222 -17.00 -8.00 34.11
N HIS A 223 -15.79 -7.46 34.01
CA HIS A 223 -15.33 -6.35 34.83
C HIS A 223 -14.44 -5.45 33.98
N GLU A 224 -14.86 -4.18 33.90
CA GLU A 224 -14.20 -2.98 33.38
C GLU A 224 -13.26 -3.13 32.17
N SER A 225 -13.79 -2.83 30.98
CA SER A 225 -13.01 -2.50 29.79
C SER A 225 -13.12 -1.00 29.53
N ALA A 226 -12.00 -0.28 29.68
CA ALA A 226 -11.84 1.02 29.06
C ALA A 226 -11.80 0.83 27.53
N GLU A 227 -12.70 1.51 26.82
CA GLU A 227 -12.60 1.70 25.38
C GLU A 227 -11.35 2.55 25.11
N ALA A 228 -10.32 1.95 24.52
CA ALA A 228 -9.29 2.69 23.84
C ALA A 228 -9.81 3.01 22.43
N ASP A 229 -10.49 4.14 22.31
CA ASP A 229 -10.63 4.83 21.03
C ASP A 229 -9.24 4.94 20.41
N GLY A 230 -9.11 4.44 19.18
CA GLY A 230 -7.87 4.39 18.42
C GLY A 230 -7.33 5.79 18.15
N ASN A 231 -6.60 6.33 19.11
CA ASN A 231 -5.73 7.48 18.95
C ASN A 231 -4.30 6.96 18.81
N LEU A 232 -3.76 7.02 17.59
CA LEU A 232 -2.38 6.67 17.24
C LEU A 232 -1.38 7.73 17.75
N ALA A 233 -1.54 8.16 19.00
CA ALA A 233 -0.64 9.10 19.67
C ALA A 233 0.34 8.42 20.65
N ASP A 234 0.14 7.14 20.98
CA ASP A 234 0.95 6.45 22.00
C ASP A 234 1.94 5.44 21.42
N VAL A 235 2.64 5.83 20.34
CA VAL A 235 3.97 5.32 19.98
C VAL A 235 4.73 6.44 19.27
N VAL A 236 5.17 7.45 20.03
CA VAL A 236 6.16 8.46 19.61
C VAL A 236 7.37 8.35 20.51
#